data_AF-A0A1W1X557-F1
#
_entry.id   AF-A0A1W1X557-F1
#
_cell.length_a   1.000
_cell.length_b   1.000
_cell.length_c   1.000
_cell.angle_alpha   90.00
_cell.angle_beta   90.00
_cell.angle_gamma   90.00
#
_symmetry.space_group_name_H-M   'P 1'
#
loop_
_entity.id
_entity.type
_entity.pdbx_description
1 polymer ?
#
loop_
_entity_poly.entity_id
_entity_poly.type
_entity_poly.pdbx_seq_one_letter_code
_entity_poly.pdbx_strand_id
1 'polypeptide(L)'
;MSAVTMVSMDALCSDRRGMTLVELALVLVLVGILTGAAIPVARVYFQSGIRTKINNRLEEAKKALEGYWEVNGYLPCPDTDGDGKENRESGGGARLVGTLPHADLGLPPGDGAGRSLTYAVLRELTEHNSVTDSERSRRCDDYLLASGSASLQVRDSGVLVSVPFVLVSGGPENKDGGGGYLDGENADGNDGLYEHKPADTAFDDLLVYSSPYSLARSGCGKLMVLNKSGGTHTEDLWVEQSFDGGTTWLSGSHVVVDDGSSGTLWVEAHSRIRVVEEATSATLDEFFFLTNPVTLVYDGA
;
A
#
# COMPACT_ATOMS: atom_id res chain seq x y z
N MET A 1 26.27 -15.08 26.82
CA MET A 1 27.65 -14.86 26.33
C MET A 1 27.70 -13.50 25.63
N SER A 2 28.15 -12.46 26.34
CA SER A 2 28.91 -11.34 25.80
C SER A 2 29.40 -10.54 26.99
N ALA A 3 30.70 -10.71 27.27
CA ALA A 3 31.38 -10.03 28.35
C ALA A 3 31.54 -8.56 27.96
N VAL A 4 30.93 -7.67 28.76
CA VAL A 4 31.29 -6.26 28.77
C VAL A 4 32.67 -6.19 29.42
N THR A 5 33.70 -6.00 28.60
CA THR A 5 35.05 -5.69 29.07
C THR A 5 35.04 -4.29 29.68
N MET A 6 34.96 -4.22 31.01
CA MET A 6 35.38 -3.03 31.76
C MET A 6 36.85 -2.77 31.46
N VAL A 7 37.14 -1.67 30.78
CA VAL A 7 38.49 -1.13 30.72
C VAL A 7 38.81 -0.59 32.11
N SER A 8 39.65 -1.31 32.84
CA SER A 8 40.17 -0.87 34.13
C SER A 8 41.08 0.33 33.90
N MET A 9 40.72 1.49 34.46
CA MET A 9 41.59 2.67 34.58
C MET A 9 42.52 2.48 35.79
N ASP A 10 43.37 1.44 35.73
CA ASP A 10 44.39 1.23 36.73
C ASP A 10 45.67 2.01 36.38
N ALA A 11 46.02 2.90 37.29
CA ALA A 11 47.33 3.51 37.51
C ALA A 11 47.88 4.49 36.45
N LEU A 12 47.36 5.71 36.46
CA LEU A 12 48.21 6.88 36.16
C LEU A 12 48.85 7.36 37.47
N CYS A 13 50.01 6.79 37.80
CA CYS A 13 50.89 7.34 38.82
C CYS A 13 51.33 8.73 38.37
N SER A 14 50.88 9.76 39.07
CA SER A 14 51.12 11.17 38.76
C SER A 14 52.58 11.55 39.02
N ASP A 15 53.46 11.33 38.05
CA ASP A 15 54.70 12.10 37.93
C ASP A 15 54.30 13.55 37.60
N ARG A 16 54.58 14.51 38.50
CA ARG A 16 54.17 15.92 38.33
C ARG A 16 55.06 16.63 37.31
N ARG A 17 55.01 16.19 36.06
CA ARG A 17 55.50 16.94 34.91
C ARG A 17 54.36 17.85 34.44
N GLY A 18 54.57 19.16 34.50
CA GLY A 18 53.61 20.10 33.92
C GLY A 18 53.47 19.84 32.41
N MET A 19 52.25 19.83 31.88
CA MET A 19 52.03 19.75 30.44
C MET A 19 52.74 20.90 29.75
N THR A 20 53.49 20.58 28.69
CA THR A 20 54.13 21.62 27.89
C THR A 20 53.07 22.38 27.08
N LEU A 21 53.33 23.65 26.75
CA LEU A 21 52.44 24.43 25.87
C LEU A 21 52.19 23.74 24.52
N VAL A 22 53.19 22.99 24.04
CA VAL A 22 53.12 22.23 22.78
C VAL A 22 52.19 21.01 22.92
N GLU A 23 52.22 20.30 24.05
CA GLU A 23 51.29 19.21 24.35
C GLU A 23 49.84 19.68 24.39
N LEU A 24 49.58 20.80 25.07
CA LEU A 24 48.23 21.37 25.13
C LEU A 24 47.75 21.79 23.73
N ALA A 25 48.62 22.41 22.92
CA ALA A 25 48.28 22.78 21.54
C ALA A 25 47.95 21.56 20.68
N LEU A 26 48.71 20.47 20.79
CA LEU A 26 48.45 19.23 20.06
C LEU A 26 47.13 18.59 20.48
N VAL A 27 46.83 18.54 21.79
CA VAL A 27 45.55 18.01 22.30
C VAL A 27 44.38 18.80 21.75
N LEU A 28 44.43 20.14 21.75
CA LEU A 28 43.35 20.97 21.21
C LEU A 28 43.16 20.77 19.70
N VAL A 29 44.24 20.61 18.94
CA VAL A 29 44.17 20.27 17.51
C VAL A 29 43.49 18.91 17.29
N LEU A 30 43.87 17.89 18.06
CA LEU A 30 43.25 16.56 17.98
C LEU A 30 41.77 16.60 18.36
N VAL A 31 41.41 17.29 19.44
CA VAL A 31 40.01 17.47 19.85
C VAL A 31 39.22 18.22 18.78
N GLY A 32 39.81 19.26 18.16
CA GLY A 32 39.20 20.00 17.05
C GLY A 32 38.90 19.11 15.85
N ILE A 33 39.85 18.26 15.46
CA ILE A 33 39.69 17.30 14.34
C ILE A 33 38.60 16.27 14.67
N LEU A 34 38.63 15.69 15.88
CA LEU A 34 37.65 14.69 16.31
C LEU A 34 36.23 15.28 16.39
N THR A 35 36.10 16.49 16.94
CA THR A 35 34.80 17.17 17.06
C THR A 35 34.28 17.57 15.68
N GLY A 36 35.15 18.08 14.80
CA GLY A 36 34.79 18.42 13.42
C GLY A 36 34.30 17.21 12.61
N ALA A 37 34.91 16.03 12.80
CA ALA A 37 34.50 14.80 12.14
C ALA A 37 33.22 14.17 12.74
N ALA A 38 32.93 14.39 14.03
CA ALA A 38 31.79 13.77 14.70
C ALA A 38 30.42 14.36 14.29
N ILE A 39 30.37 15.66 13.98
CA ILE A 39 29.13 16.37 13.61
C ILE A 39 28.43 15.77 12.38
N PRO A 40 29.10 15.61 11.21
CA PRO A 40 28.44 15.06 10.02
C PRO A 40 27.97 13.62 10.25
N VAL A 41 28.73 12.83 11.01
CA VAL A 41 28.36 11.45 11.36
C VAL A 41 27.08 11.42 12.20
N ALA A 42 26.98 12.28 13.22
CA ALA A 42 25.78 12.36 14.05
C ALA A 42 24.53 12.72 13.22
N ARG A 43 24.65 13.66 12.27
CA ARG A 43 23.53 14.04 11.39
C ARG A 43 23.00 12.87 10.59
N VAL A 44 23.90 12.10 9.97
CA VAL A 44 23.53 10.92 9.16
C VAL A 44 22.79 9.88 10.02
N TYR A 45 23.23 9.65 11.25
CA TYR A 45 22.55 8.73 12.17
C TYR A 45 21.12 9.19 12.51
N PHE A 46 20.92 10.47 12.83
CA PHE A 46 19.58 10.98 13.12
C PHE A 46 18.65 10.96 11.90
N GLN A 47 19.15 11.36 10.73
CA GLN A 47 18.38 11.36 9.47
C GLN A 47 17.94 9.93 9.10
N SER A 48 18.79 8.92 9.31
CA SER A 48 18.44 7.51 9.09
C SER A 48 17.28 7.05 9.98
N GLY A 49 17.27 7.48 11.25
CA GLY A 49 16.17 7.20 12.17
C GLY A 49 14.85 7.84 11.74
N ILE A 50 14.90 9.10 11.29
CA ILE A 50 13.73 9.82 10.77
C ILE A 50 13.21 9.15 9.49
N ARG A 51 14.09 8.83 8.53
CA ARG A 51 13.75 8.13 7.28
C ARG A 51 13.07 6.79 7.54
N THR A 52 13.58 6.01 8.49
CA THR A 52 12.98 4.74 8.90
C THR A 52 11.57 4.95 9.46
N LYS A 53 11.37 5.98 10.28
CA LYS A 53 10.06 6.32 10.84
C LYS A 53 9.06 6.69 9.75
N ILE A 54 9.47 7.52 8.80
CA ILE A 54 8.63 7.93 7.66
C ILE A 54 8.26 6.71 6.80
N ASN A 55 9.22 5.86 6.45
CA ASN A 55 8.96 4.65 5.67
C ASN A 55 7.96 3.72 6.35
N ASN A 56 8.07 3.54 7.68
CA ASN A 56 7.11 2.74 8.43
C ASN A 56 5.71 3.35 8.38
N ARG A 57 5.58 4.68 8.47
CA ARG A 57 4.28 5.38 8.37
C ARG A 57 3.68 5.33 6.98
N LEU A 58 4.51 5.51 5.95
CA LEU A 58 4.10 5.36 4.55
C LEU A 58 3.56 3.95 4.30
N GLU A 59 4.27 2.92 4.74
CA GLU A 59 3.87 1.51 4.55
C GLU A 59 2.60 1.15 5.36
N GLU A 60 2.46 1.70 6.57
CA GLU A 60 1.25 1.55 7.39
C GLU A 60 0.04 2.22 6.70
N ALA A 61 0.22 3.44 6.19
CA ALA A 61 -0.80 4.16 5.45
C ALA A 61 -1.20 3.46 4.14
N LYS A 62 -0.22 2.93 3.40
CA LYS A 62 -0.47 2.12 2.20
C LYS A 62 -1.34 0.91 2.52
N LYS A 63 -1.02 0.16 3.57
CA LYS A 63 -1.80 -1.01 3.98
C LYS A 63 -3.21 -0.64 4.42
N ALA A 64 -3.37 0.49 5.12
CA ALA A 64 -4.69 0.99 5.50
C ALA A 64 -5.54 1.34 4.28
N LEU A 65 -4.96 1.98 3.26
CA LEU A 65 -5.66 2.26 2.00
C LEU A 65 -6.03 0.99 1.24
N GLU A 66 -5.12 0.01 1.14
CA GLU A 66 -5.40 -1.28 0.49
C GLU A 66 -6.52 -2.06 1.21
N GLY A 67 -6.52 -2.04 2.55
CA GLY A 67 -7.59 -2.65 3.35
C GLY A 67 -8.91 -1.87 3.27
N TYR A 68 -8.85 -0.54 3.20
CA TYR A 68 -10.03 0.30 3.00
C TYR A 68 -10.69 -0.02 1.65
N TRP A 69 -9.89 -0.17 0.59
CA TRP A 69 -10.37 -0.63 -0.72
C TRP A 69 -10.99 -2.03 -0.66
N GLU A 70 -10.35 -2.98 0.01
CA GLU A 70 -10.84 -4.35 0.15
C GLU A 70 -12.23 -4.42 0.82
N VAL A 71 -12.44 -3.62 1.86
CA VAL A 71 -13.71 -3.60 2.61
C VAL A 71 -14.79 -2.79 1.89
N ASN A 72 -14.44 -1.62 1.37
CA ASN A 72 -15.43 -0.65 0.89
C ASN A 72 -15.64 -0.70 -0.64
N GLY A 73 -14.66 -1.18 -1.40
CA GLY A 73 -14.67 -1.14 -2.88
C GLY A 73 -14.43 0.25 -3.47
N TYR A 74 -13.93 1.17 -2.66
CA TYR A 74 -13.46 2.50 -3.05
C TYR A 74 -12.31 2.94 -2.12
N LEU A 75 -11.53 3.92 -2.54
CA LEU A 75 -10.51 4.61 -1.74
C LEU A 75 -11.08 5.93 -1.20
N PRO A 76 -10.69 6.39 -0.01
CA PRO A 76 -11.21 7.64 0.52
C PRO A 76 -10.74 8.84 -0.31
N CYS A 77 -11.54 9.91 -0.37
CA CYS A 77 -11.07 11.17 -0.96
C CYS A 77 -9.96 11.80 -0.08
N PRO A 78 -9.02 12.56 -0.64
CA PRO A 78 -8.04 13.29 0.15
C PRO A 78 -8.69 14.26 1.15
N ASP A 79 -8.01 14.49 2.27
CA ASP A 79 -8.30 15.55 3.22
C ASP A 79 -7.69 16.87 2.70
N THR A 80 -8.55 17.87 2.53
CA THR A 80 -8.25 19.21 2.00
C THR A 80 -8.48 20.32 3.01
N ASP A 81 -9.04 20.04 4.18
CA ASP A 81 -9.32 21.03 5.24
C ASP A 81 -8.50 20.79 6.53
N GLY A 82 -7.82 19.65 6.63
CA GLY A 82 -6.89 19.30 7.69
C GLY A 82 -7.56 18.72 8.95
N ASP A 83 -8.82 18.31 8.88
CA ASP A 83 -9.53 17.67 10.01
C ASP A 83 -9.23 16.16 10.15
N GLY A 84 -8.47 15.60 9.21
CA GLY A 84 -8.08 14.21 9.12
C GLY A 84 -9.10 13.32 8.40
N LYS A 85 -10.18 13.87 7.84
CA LYS A 85 -11.24 13.12 7.17
C LYS A 85 -11.28 13.40 5.68
N GLU A 86 -11.88 12.49 4.94
CA GLU A 86 -12.06 12.64 3.51
C GLU A 86 -13.00 13.81 3.15
N ASN A 87 -12.60 14.61 2.17
CA ASN A 87 -13.46 15.66 1.62
C ASN A 87 -14.04 15.22 0.27
N ARG A 88 -15.20 14.59 0.33
CA ARG A 88 -15.91 13.97 -0.81
C ARG A 88 -16.31 14.95 -1.91
N GLU A 89 -16.63 16.19 -1.53
CA GLU A 89 -17.08 17.25 -2.44
C GLU A 89 -15.91 18.10 -2.99
N SER A 90 -14.68 17.80 -2.59
CA SER A 90 -13.51 18.61 -2.94
C SER A 90 -12.82 18.10 -4.23
N GLY A 91 -12.49 19.04 -5.11
CA GLY A 91 -11.62 18.80 -6.26
C GLY A 91 -12.33 18.57 -7.61
N GLY A 92 -11.53 18.65 -8.68
CA GLY A 92 -11.92 18.44 -10.07
C GLY A 92 -10.82 17.66 -10.82
N GLY A 93 -11.17 16.96 -11.90
CA GLY A 93 -10.20 16.25 -12.75
C GLY A 93 -10.17 14.73 -12.54
N ALA A 94 -9.25 14.05 -13.22
CA ALA A 94 -9.11 12.59 -13.21
C ALA A 94 -8.36 12.03 -11.98
N ARG A 95 -7.79 12.92 -11.16
CA ARG A 95 -7.14 12.58 -9.89
C ARG A 95 -7.51 13.61 -8.83
N LEU A 96 -7.43 13.20 -7.58
CA LEU A 96 -7.58 14.05 -6.41
C LEU A 96 -6.25 14.10 -5.65
N VAL A 97 -5.91 15.26 -5.11
CA VAL A 97 -4.67 15.47 -4.36
C VAL A 97 -5.00 16.26 -3.09
N GLY A 98 -4.43 15.84 -1.96
CA GLY A 98 -4.57 16.50 -0.67
C GLY A 98 -3.70 15.83 0.38
N THR A 99 -4.08 15.93 1.64
CA THR A 99 -3.47 15.19 2.74
C THR A 99 -4.17 13.85 2.95
N LEU A 100 -3.46 12.90 3.56
CA LEU A 100 -4.03 11.60 3.89
C LEU A 100 -5.18 11.76 4.91
N PRO A 101 -6.40 11.23 4.63
CA PRO A 101 -7.52 11.21 5.59
C PRO A 101 -7.25 10.19 6.72
N HIS A 102 -6.30 10.53 7.58
CA HIS A 102 -5.75 9.62 8.58
C HIS A 102 -6.79 9.21 9.63
N ALA A 103 -7.77 10.06 9.94
CA ALA A 103 -8.82 9.76 10.92
C ALA A 103 -9.76 8.67 10.41
N ASP A 104 -10.16 8.72 9.13
CA ASP A 104 -11.00 7.69 8.51
C ASP A 104 -10.25 6.35 8.32
N LEU A 105 -8.93 6.42 8.15
CA LEU A 105 -8.06 5.23 8.07
C LEU A 105 -7.67 4.67 9.44
N GLY A 106 -8.07 5.30 10.55
CA GLY A 106 -7.69 4.88 11.90
C GLY A 106 -6.19 5.03 12.21
N LEU A 107 -5.53 5.97 11.53
CA LEU A 107 -4.09 6.24 11.63
C LEU A 107 -3.80 7.51 12.43
N PRO A 108 -2.63 7.58 13.10
CA PRO A 108 -2.15 8.83 13.67
C PRO A 108 -1.81 9.83 12.54
N PRO A 109 -1.92 11.14 12.81
CA PRO A 109 -1.62 12.17 11.81
C PRO A 109 -0.14 12.14 11.39
N GLY A 110 0.07 12.34 10.09
CA GLY A 110 1.36 12.67 9.51
C GLY A 110 2.35 11.51 9.31
N ASP A 111 3.57 11.88 8.93
CA ASP A 111 4.69 11.01 8.56
C ASP A 111 5.48 10.47 9.78
N GLY A 112 5.03 10.78 11.00
CA GLY A 112 5.70 10.46 12.25
C GLY A 112 6.84 11.43 12.62
N ALA A 113 7.36 12.24 11.70
CA ALA A 113 8.29 13.33 12.02
C ALA A 113 7.56 14.66 12.31
N GLY A 114 6.23 14.67 12.22
CA GLY A 114 5.38 15.81 12.54
C GLY A 114 4.92 16.61 11.33
N ARG A 115 5.01 16.03 10.13
CA ARG A 115 4.54 16.63 8.87
C ARG A 115 3.40 15.79 8.29
N SER A 116 2.56 16.40 7.47
CA SER A 116 1.45 15.70 6.81
C SER A 116 1.96 14.79 5.68
N LEU A 117 1.23 13.71 5.42
CA LEU A 117 1.46 12.88 4.24
C LEU A 117 0.62 13.41 3.09
N THR A 118 1.26 13.71 1.95
CA THR A 118 0.56 14.03 0.72
C THR A 118 -0.03 12.74 0.15
N TYR A 119 -1.29 12.80 -0.27
CA TYR A 119 -2.03 11.69 -0.83
C TYR A 119 -2.64 12.11 -2.17
N ALA A 120 -2.33 11.35 -3.21
CA ALA A 120 -2.94 11.50 -4.51
C ALA A 120 -3.56 10.18 -4.96
N VAL A 121 -4.74 10.24 -5.57
CA VAL A 121 -5.55 9.07 -5.93
C VAL A 121 -6.32 9.31 -7.21
N LEU A 122 -6.52 8.26 -8.01
CA LEU A 122 -7.40 8.30 -9.18
C LEU A 122 -8.84 8.54 -8.75
N ARG A 123 -9.51 9.52 -9.36
CA ARG A 123 -10.87 9.91 -8.97
C ARG A 123 -11.84 8.74 -9.07
N GLU A 124 -11.72 7.93 -10.11
CA GLU A 124 -12.64 6.85 -10.42
C GLU A 124 -12.61 5.73 -9.36
N LEU A 125 -11.57 5.70 -8.53
CA LEU A 125 -11.47 4.80 -7.39
C LEU A 125 -12.05 5.39 -6.09
N THR A 126 -12.44 6.67 -6.06
CA THR A 126 -12.95 7.37 -4.86
C THR A 126 -14.46 7.57 -4.80
N GLU A 127 -15.13 7.30 -5.92
CA GLU A 127 -16.59 7.45 -6.02
C GLU A 127 -17.29 6.40 -5.12
N HIS A 128 -18.18 6.83 -4.24
CA HIS A 128 -18.79 5.95 -3.22
C HIS A 128 -20.30 6.10 -3.10
N ASN A 129 -20.89 7.02 -3.85
CA ASN A 129 -22.32 7.32 -3.89
C ASN A 129 -23.19 6.19 -4.46
N SER A 130 -22.58 5.14 -5.01
CA SER A 130 -23.32 4.03 -5.61
C SER A 130 -22.74 2.63 -5.43
N VAL A 131 -21.58 2.37 -4.78
CA VAL A 131 -20.78 1.13 -4.99
C VAL A 131 -21.61 -0.15 -5.04
N THR A 132 -22.06 -0.48 -6.24
CA THR A 132 -22.70 -1.75 -6.58
C THR A 132 -21.64 -2.74 -6.98
N ASP A 133 -21.95 -4.04 -6.93
CA ASP A 133 -21.03 -5.06 -7.47
C ASP A 133 -20.66 -4.78 -8.94
N SER A 134 -21.58 -4.19 -9.71
CA SER A 134 -21.34 -3.79 -11.09
C SER A 134 -20.32 -2.65 -11.25
N GLU A 135 -20.32 -1.68 -10.34
CA GLU A 135 -19.36 -0.58 -10.34
C GLU A 135 -18.00 -1.02 -9.80
N ARG A 136 -18.00 -1.90 -8.80
CA ARG A 136 -16.78 -2.53 -8.30
C ARG A 136 -16.10 -3.36 -9.39
N SER A 137 -16.86 -4.20 -10.12
CA SER A 137 -16.35 -4.96 -11.27
C SER A 137 -15.79 -4.04 -12.35
N ARG A 138 -16.52 -2.96 -12.70
CA ARG A 138 -16.03 -1.98 -13.68
C ARG A 138 -14.71 -1.34 -13.26
N ARG A 139 -14.54 -0.98 -11.98
CA ARG A 139 -13.27 -0.42 -11.48
C ARG A 139 -12.11 -1.39 -11.63
N CYS A 140 -12.37 -2.65 -11.34
CA CYS A 140 -11.41 -3.72 -11.50
C CYS A 140 -10.98 -3.90 -12.95
N ASP A 141 -11.94 -4.03 -13.86
CA ASP A 141 -11.67 -4.29 -15.27
C ASP A 141 -11.08 -3.05 -15.95
N ASP A 142 -11.72 -1.89 -15.86
CA ASP A 142 -11.40 -0.71 -16.67
C ASP A 142 -10.19 0.07 -16.13
N TYR A 143 -9.98 0.10 -14.80
CA TYR A 143 -8.98 0.97 -14.18
C TYR A 143 -7.81 0.22 -13.57
N LEU A 144 -8.02 -1.00 -13.07
CA LEU A 144 -6.96 -1.80 -12.45
C LEU A 144 -6.33 -2.82 -13.40
N LEU A 145 -7.10 -3.44 -14.29
CA LEU A 145 -6.64 -4.54 -15.15
C LEU A 145 -6.46 -4.16 -16.63
N ALA A 146 -7.24 -3.22 -17.18
CA ALA A 146 -7.18 -2.85 -18.60
C ALA A 146 -6.03 -1.89 -19.00
N SER A 147 -5.03 -1.73 -18.13
CA SER A 147 -3.88 -0.79 -18.23
C SER A 147 -4.18 0.59 -17.62
N GLY A 148 -3.47 0.89 -16.54
CA GLY A 148 -3.75 2.00 -15.64
C GLY A 148 -3.76 3.39 -16.27
N SER A 149 -4.59 4.26 -15.71
CA SER A 149 -4.73 5.67 -16.08
C SER A 149 -3.37 6.39 -16.09
N ALA A 150 -3.07 7.11 -17.18
CA ALA A 150 -1.90 8.00 -17.25
C ALA A 150 -2.06 9.27 -16.40
N SER A 151 -3.21 9.44 -15.73
CA SER A 151 -3.53 10.63 -14.94
C SER A 151 -2.77 10.68 -13.60
N LEU A 152 -2.21 9.55 -13.16
CA LEU A 152 -1.39 9.45 -11.95
C LEU A 152 -0.26 8.44 -12.17
N GLN A 153 0.98 8.93 -12.15
CA GLN A 153 2.17 8.15 -12.46
C GLN A 153 3.31 8.41 -11.48
N VAL A 154 4.13 7.39 -11.27
CA VAL A 154 5.39 7.50 -10.53
C VAL A 154 6.53 7.21 -11.50
N ARG A 155 7.48 8.14 -11.62
CA ARG A 155 8.79 7.92 -12.22
C ARG A 155 9.66 7.21 -11.20
N ASP A 156 9.62 5.89 -11.20
CA ASP A 156 10.44 5.06 -10.33
C ASP A 156 11.74 4.69 -11.04
N SER A 157 12.85 5.26 -10.58
CA SER A 157 14.19 4.96 -11.11
C SER A 157 14.29 5.12 -12.65
N GLY A 158 13.55 6.09 -13.20
CA GLY A 158 13.48 6.39 -14.63
C GLY A 158 12.37 5.67 -15.41
N VAL A 159 11.65 4.73 -14.80
CA VAL A 159 10.51 4.04 -15.41
C VAL A 159 9.20 4.69 -14.96
N LEU A 160 8.31 4.98 -15.91
CA LEU A 160 6.97 5.48 -15.58
C LEU A 160 6.05 4.31 -15.24
N VAL A 161 5.43 4.40 -14.06
CA VAL A 161 4.48 3.40 -13.54
C VAL A 161 3.15 4.11 -13.29
N SER A 162 2.08 3.66 -13.94
CA SER A 162 0.72 4.13 -13.62
C SER A 162 0.26 3.51 -12.30
N VAL A 163 -0.25 4.34 -11.38
CA VAL A 163 -0.62 3.91 -10.02
C VAL A 163 -2.04 4.34 -9.66
N PRO A 164 -2.79 3.55 -8.88
CA PRO A 164 -4.11 3.92 -8.38
C PRO A 164 -4.03 5.05 -7.35
N PHE A 165 -2.96 5.07 -6.55
CA PHE A 165 -2.67 6.11 -5.58
C PHE A 165 -1.17 6.17 -5.27
N VAL A 166 -0.74 7.30 -4.71
CA VAL A 166 0.61 7.52 -4.17
C VAL A 166 0.54 8.31 -2.86
N LEU A 167 1.43 7.96 -1.94
CA LEU A 167 1.66 8.65 -0.68
C LEU A 167 3.07 9.22 -0.68
N VAL A 168 3.21 10.50 -0.34
CA VAL A 168 4.49 11.20 -0.37
C VAL A 168 4.74 11.92 0.95
N SER A 169 6.00 11.85 1.39
CA SER A 169 6.56 12.62 2.48
C SER A 169 7.80 13.34 1.98
N GLY A 170 7.96 14.60 2.37
CA GLY A 170 9.13 15.42 2.02
C GLY A 170 10.40 15.10 2.80
N GLY A 171 10.66 13.81 3.04
CA GLY A 171 11.88 13.29 3.65
C GLY A 171 12.34 13.96 4.95
N PRO A 172 13.59 13.74 5.40
CA PRO A 172 14.12 14.35 6.63
C PRO A 172 14.34 15.86 6.54
N GLU A 173 14.71 16.41 5.39
CA GLU A 173 15.09 17.81 5.20
C GLU A 173 14.34 18.42 4.01
N ASN A 174 14.32 19.75 3.90
CA ASN A 174 14.00 20.42 2.65
C ASN A 174 15.33 20.61 1.91
N LYS A 175 15.57 19.86 0.82
CA LYS A 175 16.86 19.83 0.13
C LYS A 175 16.93 20.85 -1.00
N ASP A 176 15.81 21.12 -1.68
CA ASP A 176 15.78 22.03 -2.81
C ASP A 176 15.66 23.52 -2.42
N GLY A 177 15.38 23.79 -1.14
CA GLY A 177 15.23 25.14 -0.58
C GLY A 177 13.90 25.81 -0.97
N GLY A 178 12.92 25.03 -1.45
CA GLY A 178 11.59 25.47 -1.83
C GLY A 178 10.72 25.87 -0.64
N GLY A 179 9.47 26.26 -0.94
CA GLY A 179 8.50 26.71 0.06
C GLY A 179 7.88 25.60 0.92
N GLY A 180 8.33 24.35 0.76
CA GLY A 180 7.78 23.16 1.44
C GLY A 180 8.86 22.13 1.77
N TYR A 181 8.45 20.97 2.28
CA TYR A 181 9.36 19.84 2.52
C TYR A 181 9.47 18.90 1.32
N LEU A 182 8.51 18.95 0.39
CA LEU A 182 8.57 18.17 -0.84
C LEU A 182 9.61 18.80 -1.76
N ASP A 183 10.45 17.95 -2.36
CA ASP A 183 11.52 18.35 -3.27
C ASP A 183 11.18 17.99 -4.72
N GLY A 184 11.59 18.83 -5.67
CA GLY A 184 11.53 18.52 -7.11
C GLY A 184 10.11 18.28 -7.64
N GLU A 185 9.92 17.22 -8.43
CA GLU A 185 8.61 16.90 -9.05
C GLU A 185 7.51 16.70 -8.00
N ASN A 186 7.86 16.15 -6.84
CA ASN A 186 6.89 15.88 -5.79
C ASN A 186 6.33 17.17 -5.16
N ALA A 187 7.00 18.31 -5.36
CA ALA A 187 6.59 19.60 -4.82
C ALA A 187 5.56 20.33 -5.69
N ASP A 188 5.50 20.04 -6.99
CA ASP A 188 4.72 20.84 -7.94
C ASP A 188 3.27 20.37 -8.10
N GLY A 189 3.00 19.06 -7.88
CA GLY A 189 1.69 18.42 -7.83
C GLY A 189 0.78 18.65 -9.03
N ASN A 190 1.31 19.10 -10.17
CA ASN A 190 0.50 19.77 -11.21
C ASN A 190 0.06 18.86 -12.34
N ASP A 191 0.82 17.81 -12.67
CA ASP A 191 0.60 16.95 -13.83
C ASP A 191 0.31 15.48 -13.45
N GLY A 192 0.48 15.15 -12.16
CA GLY A 192 0.21 13.82 -11.62
C GLY A 192 1.39 12.88 -11.78
N LEU A 193 2.55 13.42 -12.13
CA LEU A 193 3.81 12.74 -12.06
C LEU A 193 4.42 12.95 -10.67
N TYR A 194 4.96 11.86 -10.12
CA TYR A 194 5.73 11.88 -8.88
C TYR A 194 7.08 11.21 -9.14
N GLU A 195 8.14 11.65 -8.48
CA GLU A 195 9.49 11.12 -8.65
C GLU A 195 9.87 10.22 -7.47
N HIS A 196 10.31 8.99 -7.76
CA HIS A 196 10.91 8.08 -6.79
C HIS A 196 12.35 7.76 -7.21
N LYS A 197 13.30 8.34 -6.48
CA LYS A 197 14.74 8.15 -6.70
C LYS A 197 15.52 8.12 -5.38
N PRO A 198 16.78 7.64 -5.39
CA PRO A 198 17.67 7.77 -4.25
C PRO A 198 17.88 9.23 -3.85
N ALA A 199 18.08 9.47 -2.55
CA ALA A 199 18.37 10.80 -2.04
C ALA A 199 19.68 11.35 -2.61
N ASP A 200 19.68 12.64 -2.93
CA ASP A 200 20.83 13.38 -3.45
C ASP A 200 20.96 14.77 -2.79
N THR A 201 21.69 15.69 -3.41
CA THR A 201 21.91 17.03 -2.86
C THR A 201 20.68 17.94 -2.87
N ALA A 202 19.67 17.62 -3.67
CA ALA A 202 18.47 18.42 -3.90
C ALA A 202 17.17 17.61 -3.73
N PHE A 203 17.25 16.35 -3.27
CA PHE A 203 16.08 15.48 -3.11
C PHE A 203 16.28 14.51 -1.95
N ASP A 204 15.35 14.46 -1.01
CA ASP A 204 15.33 13.37 -0.01
C ASP A 204 13.95 12.76 0.27
N ASP A 205 12.95 13.17 -0.51
CA ASP A 205 11.58 12.68 -0.49
C ASP A 205 11.47 11.16 -0.45
N LEU A 206 10.38 10.75 0.18
CA LEU A 206 10.02 9.37 0.39
C LEU A 206 8.59 9.19 -0.07
N LEU A 207 8.37 8.19 -0.92
CA LEU A 207 7.03 7.87 -1.37
C LEU A 207 6.81 6.37 -1.39
N VAL A 208 5.54 5.99 -1.28
CA VAL A 208 5.07 4.64 -1.54
C VAL A 208 3.83 4.70 -2.40
N TYR A 209 3.64 3.68 -3.22
CA TYR A 209 2.47 3.50 -4.05
C TYR A 209 2.05 2.03 -4.04
N SER A 210 0.82 1.76 -4.44
CA SER A 210 0.37 0.42 -4.79
C SER A 210 0.40 0.24 -6.31
N SER A 211 0.53 -1.00 -6.78
CA SER A 211 0.33 -1.28 -8.20
C SER A 211 -1.16 -1.53 -8.48
N PRO A 212 -1.65 -1.26 -9.70
CA PRO A 212 -3.02 -1.62 -10.07
C PRO A 212 -3.34 -3.10 -9.79
N TYR A 213 -2.37 -3.98 -10.05
CA TYR A 213 -2.50 -5.42 -9.77
C TYR A 213 -2.60 -5.76 -8.28
N SER A 214 -1.84 -5.08 -7.42
CA SER A 214 -1.88 -5.29 -5.97
C SER A 214 -3.27 -4.96 -5.42
N LEU A 215 -3.82 -3.83 -5.86
CA LEU A 215 -5.16 -3.38 -5.48
C LEU A 215 -6.26 -4.28 -6.08
N ALA A 216 -6.06 -4.76 -7.32
CA ALA A 216 -6.98 -5.70 -7.93
C ALA A 216 -7.02 -7.03 -7.15
N ARG A 217 -5.86 -7.53 -6.74
CA ARG A 217 -5.78 -8.79 -5.98
C ARG A 217 -6.48 -8.72 -4.63
N SER A 218 -6.49 -7.57 -3.96
CA SER A 218 -7.15 -7.43 -2.65
C SER A 218 -8.66 -7.21 -2.76
N GLY A 219 -9.15 -6.48 -3.78
CA GLY A 219 -10.57 -6.07 -3.83
C GLY A 219 -11.41 -6.50 -5.03
N CYS A 220 -10.85 -7.19 -6.03
CA CYS A 220 -11.57 -7.57 -7.26
C CYS A 220 -12.07 -9.02 -7.33
N GLY A 221 -11.91 -9.79 -6.25
CA GLY A 221 -12.20 -11.22 -6.24
C GLY A 221 -11.13 -12.04 -6.98
N LYS A 222 -10.84 -13.25 -6.51
CA LYS A 222 -9.89 -14.15 -7.18
C LYS A 222 -10.58 -14.84 -8.36
N LEU A 223 -10.02 -14.80 -9.56
CA LEU A 223 -10.54 -15.58 -10.70
C LEU A 223 -10.22 -17.07 -10.47
N MET A 224 -11.25 -17.92 -10.41
CA MET A 224 -11.08 -19.38 -10.51
C MET A 224 -11.86 -19.90 -11.71
N VAL A 225 -11.15 -20.57 -12.61
CA VAL A 225 -11.69 -21.22 -13.81
C VAL A 225 -12.03 -22.66 -13.47
N LEU A 226 -13.30 -23.03 -13.58
CA LEU A 226 -13.74 -24.42 -13.48
C LEU A 226 -13.69 -25.04 -14.88
N ASN A 227 -12.79 -26.01 -15.11
CA ASN A 227 -12.73 -26.76 -16.36
C ASN A 227 -13.59 -28.02 -16.24
N LYS A 228 -14.57 -28.19 -17.14
CA LYS A 228 -15.41 -29.40 -17.27
C LYS A 228 -14.49 -30.60 -17.55
N SER A 229 -14.16 -31.40 -16.53
CA SER A 229 -13.37 -32.61 -16.74
C SER A 229 -14.23 -33.70 -17.38
N GLY A 230 -14.29 -33.72 -18.71
CA GLY A 230 -14.42 -34.94 -19.52
C GLY A 230 -15.71 -35.77 -19.42
N GLY A 231 -16.84 -35.20 -19.00
CA GLY A 231 -18.15 -35.86 -19.05
C GLY A 231 -19.15 -35.07 -19.90
N THR A 232 -19.83 -35.72 -20.83
CA THR A 232 -21.06 -35.18 -21.45
C THR A 232 -22.18 -35.23 -20.40
N HIS A 233 -22.27 -34.18 -19.60
CA HIS A 233 -23.47 -33.89 -18.82
C HIS A 233 -24.48 -33.23 -19.76
N THR A 234 -25.71 -33.73 -19.81
CA THR A 234 -26.81 -33.26 -20.68
C THR A 234 -27.88 -32.50 -19.90
N GLU A 235 -27.61 -32.16 -18.64
CA GLU A 235 -28.53 -31.55 -17.68
C GLU A 235 -27.85 -30.36 -17.01
N ASP A 236 -28.63 -29.44 -16.45
CA ASP A 236 -28.10 -28.24 -15.79
C ASP A 236 -27.28 -28.61 -14.53
N LEU A 237 -26.19 -27.88 -14.32
CA LEU A 237 -25.37 -27.99 -13.12
C LEU A 237 -25.72 -26.87 -12.15
N TRP A 238 -25.78 -27.21 -10.87
CA TRP A 238 -26.12 -26.24 -9.83
C TRP A 238 -24.93 -26.05 -8.91
N VAL A 239 -24.75 -24.80 -8.50
CA VAL A 239 -23.75 -24.45 -7.50
C VAL A 239 -24.46 -24.16 -6.18
N GLU A 240 -24.15 -24.96 -5.17
CA GLU A 240 -24.69 -24.81 -3.82
C GLU A 240 -23.61 -24.29 -2.88
N GLN A 241 -23.98 -23.34 -2.03
CA GLN A 241 -23.08 -22.72 -1.07
C GLN A 241 -23.48 -23.08 0.37
N SER A 242 -22.47 -23.30 1.20
CA SER A 242 -22.61 -23.56 2.63
C SER A 242 -21.69 -22.66 3.43
N PHE A 243 -22.23 -22.13 4.54
CA PHE A 243 -21.54 -21.21 5.46
C PHE A 243 -21.19 -21.86 6.80
N ASP A 244 -21.58 -23.11 7.00
CA ASP A 244 -21.46 -23.84 8.28
C ASP A 244 -20.60 -25.11 8.15
N GLY A 245 -19.70 -25.13 7.16
CA GLY A 245 -18.82 -26.27 6.91
C GLY A 245 -19.48 -27.45 6.19
N GLY A 246 -20.68 -27.25 5.63
CA GLY A 246 -21.40 -28.26 4.85
C GLY A 246 -22.52 -28.95 5.63
N THR A 247 -22.94 -28.41 6.78
CA THR A 247 -24.09 -28.96 7.54
C THR A 247 -25.43 -28.50 6.97
N THR A 248 -25.48 -27.31 6.38
CA THR A 248 -26.61 -26.79 5.60
C THR A 248 -26.13 -26.20 4.28
N TRP A 249 -26.96 -26.36 3.25
CA TRP A 249 -26.66 -25.94 1.88
C TRP A 249 -27.80 -25.05 1.37
N LEU A 250 -27.46 -23.91 0.82
CA LEU A 250 -28.40 -23.08 0.07
C LEU A 250 -28.52 -23.67 -1.34
N SER A 251 -29.63 -24.34 -1.62
CA SER A 251 -29.93 -24.87 -2.95
C SER A 251 -30.40 -23.76 -3.89
N GLY A 252 -30.00 -23.84 -5.17
CA GLY A 252 -30.55 -23.00 -6.22
C GLY A 252 -29.89 -21.63 -6.40
N SER A 253 -28.72 -21.38 -5.80
CA SER A 253 -28.08 -20.06 -5.85
C SER A 253 -27.76 -19.61 -7.28
N HIS A 254 -27.22 -20.49 -8.13
CA HIS A 254 -26.90 -20.19 -9.52
C HIS A 254 -26.97 -21.44 -10.41
N VAL A 255 -27.53 -21.29 -11.62
CA VAL A 255 -27.66 -22.35 -12.64
C VAL A 255 -26.56 -22.17 -13.68
N VAL A 256 -25.76 -23.22 -13.88
CA VAL A 256 -24.89 -23.37 -15.04
C VAL A 256 -25.68 -24.18 -16.06
N VAL A 257 -26.28 -23.49 -17.03
CA VAL A 257 -27.11 -24.10 -18.07
C VAL A 257 -26.19 -24.79 -19.09
N ASP A 258 -26.50 -26.02 -19.49
CA ASP A 258 -25.77 -26.75 -20.54
C ASP A 258 -26.13 -26.23 -21.95
N ASP A 259 -26.15 -24.90 -22.13
CA ASP A 259 -26.41 -24.21 -23.40
C ASP A 259 -25.17 -23.52 -23.97
N GLY A 260 -24.02 -23.64 -23.31
CA GLY A 260 -22.79 -22.94 -23.64
C GLY A 260 -22.65 -21.56 -23.00
N SER A 261 -23.54 -21.20 -22.06
CA SER A 261 -23.43 -19.93 -21.33
C SER A 261 -22.26 -19.92 -20.37
N SER A 262 -21.39 -18.92 -20.51
CA SER A 262 -20.41 -18.55 -19.49
C SER A 262 -21.09 -17.64 -18.46
N GLY A 263 -20.61 -17.66 -17.22
CA GLY A 263 -21.17 -16.79 -16.18
C GLY A 263 -20.28 -16.66 -14.96
N THR A 264 -20.75 -15.88 -14.00
CA THR A 264 -20.02 -15.59 -12.77
C THR A 264 -20.86 -15.90 -11.53
N LEU A 265 -20.18 -16.35 -10.48
CA LEU A 265 -20.76 -16.63 -9.18
C LEU A 265 -19.91 -15.97 -8.10
N TRP A 266 -20.53 -15.10 -7.31
CA TRP A 266 -19.90 -14.55 -6.12
C TRP A 266 -19.92 -15.58 -4.98
N VAL A 267 -18.75 -15.77 -4.37
CA VAL A 267 -18.56 -16.71 -3.27
C VAL A 267 -18.02 -15.94 -2.09
N GLU A 268 -18.68 -16.05 -0.96
CA GLU A 268 -18.25 -15.41 0.27
C GLU A 268 -17.04 -16.11 0.92
N ALA A 269 -16.29 -15.35 1.70
CA ALA A 269 -15.24 -15.89 2.57
C ALA A 269 -15.76 -17.03 3.47
N HIS A 270 -14.90 -18.00 3.78
CA HIS A 270 -15.23 -19.16 4.63
C HIS A 270 -16.41 -20.01 4.14
N SER A 271 -16.69 -19.97 2.83
CA SER A 271 -17.74 -20.78 2.21
C SER A 271 -17.22 -22.11 1.69
N ARG A 272 -18.11 -23.10 1.69
CA ARG A 272 -17.94 -24.35 0.95
C ARG A 272 -18.87 -24.33 -0.24
N ILE A 273 -18.38 -24.74 -1.40
CA ILE A 273 -19.18 -24.86 -2.61
C ILE A 273 -19.12 -26.28 -3.10
N ARG A 274 -20.24 -26.79 -3.57
CA ARG A 274 -20.27 -28.01 -4.37
C ARG A 274 -20.97 -27.79 -5.70
N VAL A 275 -20.50 -28.52 -6.70
CA VAL A 275 -21.18 -28.68 -7.99
C VAL A 275 -22.02 -29.94 -7.90
N VAL A 276 -23.31 -29.83 -8.17
CA VAL A 276 -24.24 -30.97 -8.13
C VAL A 276 -24.90 -31.19 -9.48
N GLU A 277 -25.11 -32.46 -9.82
CA GLU A 277 -25.94 -32.87 -10.95
C GLU A 277 -27.41 -32.75 -10.58
N GLU A 278 -28.22 -32.06 -11.40
CA GLU A 278 -29.63 -31.82 -11.10
C GLU A 278 -30.44 -33.13 -10.94
N ALA A 279 -30.29 -34.04 -11.91
CA ALA A 279 -31.10 -35.25 -12.00
C ALA A 279 -30.90 -36.21 -10.81
N THR A 280 -29.70 -36.24 -10.23
CA THR A 280 -29.32 -37.23 -9.21
C THR A 280 -28.99 -36.60 -7.86
N SER A 281 -28.82 -35.27 -7.81
CA SER A 281 -28.24 -34.54 -6.67
C SER A 281 -26.85 -35.06 -6.27
N ALA A 282 -26.15 -35.76 -7.17
CA ALA A 282 -24.81 -36.25 -6.92
C ALA A 282 -23.82 -35.07 -6.87
N THR A 283 -22.96 -35.05 -5.85
CA THR A 283 -21.85 -34.09 -5.78
C THR A 283 -20.76 -34.52 -6.74
N LEU A 284 -20.46 -33.66 -7.73
CA LEU A 284 -19.46 -33.90 -8.76
C LEU A 284 -18.09 -33.39 -8.33
N ASP A 285 -18.04 -32.19 -7.74
CA ASP A 285 -16.82 -31.57 -7.22
C ASP A 285 -17.15 -30.65 -6.05
N GLU A 286 -16.13 -30.35 -5.25
CA GLU A 286 -16.28 -29.59 -4.03
C GLU A 286 -15.05 -28.74 -3.68
N PHE A 287 -15.31 -27.48 -3.36
CA PHE A 287 -14.30 -26.45 -3.17
C PHE A 287 -14.47 -25.77 -1.81
N PHE A 288 -13.34 -25.44 -1.19
CA PHE A 288 -13.29 -24.76 0.10
C PHE A 288 -12.60 -23.42 -0.03
N PHE A 289 -13.28 -22.36 0.40
CA PHE A 289 -12.81 -20.99 0.30
C PHE A 289 -12.53 -20.49 1.70
N LEU A 290 -11.25 -20.48 2.10
CA LEU A 290 -10.85 -20.19 3.48
C LEU A 290 -10.45 -18.73 3.72
N THR A 291 -10.39 -17.90 2.67
CA THR A 291 -9.82 -16.56 2.75
C THR A 291 -10.84 -15.49 2.39
N ASN A 292 -10.70 -14.85 1.24
CA ASN A 292 -11.51 -13.72 0.80
C ASN A 292 -12.63 -14.19 -0.12
N PRO A 293 -13.66 -13.34 -0.34
CA PRO A 293 -14.65 -13.61 -1.35
C PRO A 293 -14.01 -13.81 -2.74
N VAL A 294 -14.58 -14.70 -3.54
CA VAL A 294 -14.06 -15.13 -4.83
C VAL A 294 -15.17 -15.07 -5.85
N THR A 295 -14.90 -14.47 -7.02
CA THR A 295 -15.80 -14.59 -8.16
C THR A 295 -15.36 -15.80 -8.99
N LEU A 296 -16.16 -16.85 -8.94
CA LEU A 296 -15.98 -17.97 -9.85
C LEU A 296 -16.46 -17.56 -11.23
N VAL A 297 -15.67 -17.89 -12.25
CA VAL A 297 -16.06 -17.72 -13.65
C VAL A 297 -16.09 -19.11 -14.26
N TYR A 298 -17.25 -19.50 -14.75
CA TYR A 298 -17.42 -20.75 -15.48
C TYR A 298 -17.53 -20.45 -16.97
N ASP A 299 -16.90 -21.30 -17.77
CA ASP A 299 -16.98 -21.24 -19.22
C ASP A 299 -17.81 -22.44 -19.70
N GLY A 300 -18.87 -22.15 -20.47
CA GLY A 300 -19.78 -23.16 -20.99
C GLY A 300 -19.30 -23.86 -22.27
N ALA A 301 -18.12 -23.48 -22.79
CA ALA A 301 -17.55 -24.03 -24.02
C ALA A 301 -16.96 -25.45 -23.89
#